data_AF-A0A3B8VTN9-F1
#
_entry.id   AF-A0A3B8VTN9-F1
#
_cell.length_a   1.000
_cell.length_b   1.000
_cell.length_c   1.000
_cell.angle_alpha   90.00
_cell.angle_beta   90.00
_cell.angle_gamma   90.00
#
_symmetry.space_group_name_H-M   'P 1'
#
loop_
_entity.id
_entity.type
_entity.pdbx_description
1 polymer ?
#
loop_
_entity_poly.entity_id
_entity_poly.type
_entity_poly.pdbx_seq_one_letter_code
_entity_poly.pdbx_strand_id
1 'polypeptide(L)' 'MTISDIKLMRLHADILFVHDTAGRLVYVNEPVDPEDYPAPIIYVGRTQDGTVYRCRWDVPEVICFQVQDTVNRFG' A
#
# COMPACT_ATOMS: atom_id res chain seq x y z
N MET A 1 5.38 -6.87 -24.99
CA MET A 1 5.96 -6.85 -23.63
C MET A 1 4.84 -7.18 -22.65
N THR A 2 5.00 -8.26 -21.88
CA THR A 2 4.05 -8.63 -20.83
C THR A 2 4.42 -7.85 -19.56
N ILE A 3 3.43 -7.30 -18.86
CA ILE A 3 3.64 -6.68 -17.54
C ILE A 3 3.75 -7.82 -16.51
N SER A 4 4.73 -7.77 -15.59
CA SER A 4 4.86 -8.76 -14.51
C SER A 4 3.79 -8.59 -13.45
N ASP A 5 3.50 -9.66 -12.70
CA ASP A 5 2.46 -9.65 -11.67
C ASP A 5 2.75 -8.61 -10.60
N ILE A 6 4.02 -8.49 -10.17
CA ILE A 6 4.41 -7.48 -9.18
C ILE A 6 4.22 -6.05 -9.70
N LYS A 7 4.41 -5.82 -11.01
CA LYS A 7 4.20 -4.50 -11.61
C LYS A 7 2.71 -4.20 -11.74
N LEU A 8 1.89 -5.21 -12.04
CA LEU A 8 0.44 -5.08 -12.02
C LEU A 8 -0.08 -4.80 -10.59
N MET A 9 0.48 -5.45 -9.57
CA MET A 9 0.11 -5.22 -8.18
C MET A 9 0.50 -3.82 -7.68
N ARG A 10 1.66 -3.29 -8.12
CA ARG A 10 2.02 -1.89 -7.85
C ARG A 10 1.01 -0.93 -8.48
N LEU A 11 0.68 -1.14 -9.75
CA LEU A 11 -0.33 -0.34 -10.45
C LEU A 11 -1.71 -0.42 -9.76
N HIS A 12 -2.08 -1.61 -9.26
CA HIS A 12 -3.32 -1.78 -8.52
C HIS A 12 -3.35 -0.92 -7.24
N ALA A 13 -2.28 -0.94 -6.44
CA ALA A 13 -2.17 -0.06 -5.29
C ALA A 13 -2.20 1.44 -5.67
N ASP A 14 -1.46 1.81 -6.72
CA ASP A 14 -1.38 3.18 -7.24
C ASP A 14 -2.74 3.71 -7.75
N ILE A 15 -3.60 2.82 -8.26
CA ILE A 15 -4.96 3.17 -8.69
C ILE A 15 -5.90 3.32 -7.51
N LEU A 16 -5.80 2.47 -6.49
CA LEU A 16 -6.75 2.44 -5.37
C LEU A 16 -6.57 3.59 -4.37
N PHE A 17 -5.36 4.13 -4.25
CA PHE A 17 -5.04 5.08 -3.17
C PHE A 17 -4.24 6.27 -3.67
N VAL A 18 -4.43 7.41 -3.01
CA VAL A 18 -3.51 8.54 -3.12
C VAL A 18 -2.33 8.33 -2.18
N HIS A 19 -1.15 8.70 -2.67
CA HIS A 19 0.11 8.50 -1.99
C HIS A 19 0.81 9.83 -1.72
N ASP A 20 1.50 9.93 -0.58
CA ASP A 20 2.43 11.02 -0.32
C ASP A 20 3.75 10.85 -1.09
N THR A 21 4.68 11.79 -0.92
CA THR A 21 5.98 11.75 -1.59
C THR A 21 6.89 10.59 -1.16
N ALA A 22 6.61 9.99 0.01
CA ALA A 22 7.29 8.79 0.49
C ALA A 22 6.60 7.50 0.02
N GLY A 23 5.53 7.61 -0.78
CA GLY A 23 4.75 6.47 -1.25
C GLY A 23 3.87 5.87 -0.17
N ARG A 24 3.52 6.61 0.88
CA ARG A 24 2.62 6.18 1.96
C ARG A 24 1.18 6.50 1.59
N LEU A 25 0.25 5.70 2.08
CA LEU A 25 -1.18 5.87 1.77
C LEU A 25 -1.72 7.12 2.47
N VAL A 26 -2.58 7.89 1.80
CA VAL A 26 -3.28 9.04 2.39
C VAL A 26 -4.78 8.78 2.48
N TYR A 27 -5.44 8.65 1.34
CA TYR A 27 -6.88 8.40 1.21
C TYR A 27 -7.17 7.45 0.04
N VAL A 28 -8.40 6.92 -0.03
CA VAL A 28 -8.88 6.17 -1.20
C VAL A 28 -8.96 7.09 -2.41
N ASN A 29 -8.65 6.59 -3.60
CA ASN A 29 -8.68 7.36 -4.84
C ASN A 29 -10.07 7.31 -5.49
N GLU A 30 -11.10 7.69 -4.72
CA GLU A 30 -12.49 7.78 -5.16
C GLU A 30 -12.98 9.24 -5.06
N PRO A 31 -14.00 9.66 -5.83
CA PRO A 31 -14.54 11.01 -5.81
C PRO A 31 -15.43 11.24 -4.57
N VAL A 32 -14.85 11.09 -3.39
CA VAL A 32 -15.48 11.24 -2.07
C VAL A 32 -14.68 12.24 -1.23
N ASP A 33 -15.22 12.68 -0.10
CA ASP A 33 -14.46 13.50 0.85
C ASP A 33 -13.32 12.66 1.45
N PRO A 34 -12.04 13.06 1.28
CA PRO A 34 -10.91 12.31 1.82
C PRO A 34 -10.93 12.12 3.34
N GLU A 35 -11.54 13.05 4.09
CA GLU A 35 -11.61 12.97 5.55
C GLU A 35 -12.55 11.84 6.02
N ASP A 36 -13.62 11.60 5.28
CA ASP A 36 -14.59 10.54 5.57
C ASP A 36 -14.11 9.15 5.11
N TYR A 37 -13.16 9.11 4.16
CA TYR A 37 -12.66 7.87 3.55
C TYR A 37 -11.12 7.79 3.57
N PRO A 38 -10.52 7.67 4.77
CA PRO A 38 -9.08 7.49 4.88
C PRO A 38 -8.65 6.17 4.23
N ALA A 39 -7.41 6.11 3.77
CA ALA A 39 -6.85 4.86 3.27
C ALA A 39 -6.78 3.80 4.38
N PRO A 40 -6.65 2.50 4.05
CA PRO A 40 -6.33 1.46 5.01
C PRO A 40 -5.04 1.79 5.76
N ILE A 41 -4.95 1.36 7.03
CA ILE A 41 -3.72 1.52 7.83
C ILE A 41 -2.55 0.80 7.15
N ILE A 42 -2.79 -0.42 6.67
CA ILE A 42 -1.82 -1.27 5.98
C ILE A 42 -2.49 -1.83 4.72
N TYR A 43 -1.75 -1.83 3.61
CA TYR A 43 -2.09 -2.55 2.40
C TYR A 43 -1.03 -3.61 2.11
N VAL A 44 -1.47 -4.83 1.79
CA VAL A 44 -0.62 -5.95 1.40
C VAL A 44 -1.18 -6.59 0.14
N GLY A 45 -0.48 -6.43 -0.98
CA GLY A 45 -0.76 -7.13 -2.23
C GLY A 45 0.27 -8.22 -2.47
N ARG A 46 -0.14 -9.50 -2.54
CA ARG A 46 0.76 -10.63 -2.79
C ARG A 46 0.64 -11.16 -4.21
N THR A 47 1.79 -11.52 -4.77
CA THR A 47 1.93 -12.14 -6.10
C THR A 47 2.99 -13.23 -6.01
N GLN A 48 3.09 -14.09 -7.03
CA GLN A 48 4.19 -15.07 -7.09
C GLN A 48 5.57 -14.39 -7.22
N ASP A 49 5.61 -13.18 -7.78
CA ASP A 49 6.83 -12.39 -7.99
C ASP A 49 7.22 -11.53 -6.78
N GLY A 50 6.43 -11.54 -5.70
CA GLY A 50 6.70 -10.80 -4.46
C GLY A 50 5.49 -10.05 -3.89
N THR A 51 5.78 -9.18 -2.92
CA THR A 51 4.78 -8.44 -2.14
C THR A 51 4.88 -6.93 -2.35
N VAL A 52 3.74 -6.27 -2.52
CA VAL A 52 3.59 -4.82 -2.42
C VAL A 52 3.05 -4.50 -1.04
N TYR A 53 3.80 -3.70 -0.29
CA TYR A 53 3.44 -3.24 1.05
C TYR A 53 3.36 -1.71 1.06
N ARG A 54 2.32 -1.16 1.70
CA ARG A 54 2.14 0.27 1.93
C ARG A 54 1.54 0.51 3.32
N CYS A 55 1.99 1.57 3.97
CA CYS A 55 1.55 1.99 5.30
C CYS A 55 0.96 3.40 5.19
N ARG A 56 -0.12 3.71 5.93
CA ARG A 56 -0.74 5.03 5.91
C ARG A 56 0.13 6.09 6.57
N TRP A 57 0.14 7.32 6.06
CA TRP A 57 1.04 8.41 6.45
C TRP A 57 1.10 8.74 7.95
N ASP A 58 0.00 8.55 8.68
CA ASP A 58 -0.17 8.84 10.10
C ASP A 58 0.42 7.76 11.04
N VAL A 59 0.84 6.63 10.49
CA VAL A 59 1.45 5.55 11.27
C VAL A 59 2.92 5.89 11.57
N PRO A 60 3.45 5.68 12.79
CA PRO A 60 4.88 5.87 13.03
C PRO A 60 5.73 4.92 12.19
N GLU A 61 6.83 5.40 11.58
CA GLU A 61 7.67 4.59 10.68
C GLU A 61 8.18 3.29 11.34
N VAL A 62 8.55 3.36 12.62
CA VAL A 62 8.97 2.18 13.40
C VAL A 62 7.91 1.08 13.41
N ILE A 63 6.62 1.45 13.44
CA ILE A 63 5.51 0.49 13.39
C ILE A 63 5.34 -0.05 11.97
N CYS A 64 5.45 0.80 10.94
CA CYS A 64 5.40 0.33 9.55
C CYS A 64 6.50 -0.71 9.27
N PHE A 65 7.73 -0.49 9.76
CA PHE A 65 8.82 -1.46 9.62
C PHE A 65 8.52 -2.79 10.33
N GLN A 66 8.06 -2.74 11.57
CA GLN A 66 7.73 -3.96 12.33
C GLN A 66 6.62 -4.78 11.65
N VAL A 67 5.60 -4.11 11.13
CA VAL A 67 4.51 -4.78 10.42
C VAL A 67 5.00 -5.36 9.09
N GLN A 68 5.79 -4.62 8.32
CA GLN A 68 6.38 -5.13 7.07
C GLN A 68 7.21 -6.38 7.33
N ASP A 69 8.04 -6.38 8.37
CA ASP A 69 8.87 -7.53 8.73
C ASP A 69 8.01 -8.74 9.13
N THR A 70 6.90 -8.51 9.83
CA THR A 70 5.92 -9.54 10.17
C THR A 70 5.23 -10.11 8.92
N VAL A 71 4.83 -9.25 7.98
CA VAL A 71 4.19 -9.66 6.71
C VAL A 71 5.15 -10.50 5.87
N ASN A 72 6.43 -10.13 5.82
CA ASN A 72 7.46 -10.87 5.09
C ASN A 72 7.76 -12.23 5.72
N ARG A 73 7.64 -12.34 7.05
CA ARG A 73 7.93 -13.57 7.78
C ARG A 73 6.78 -14.58 7.74
N PHE A 74 5.53 -14.12 7.70
CA PHE A 74 4.36 -14.95 7.97
C PHE A 74 3.34 -15.04 6.83
N GLY A 75 3.65 -14.63 5.61
CA GLY A 75 2.95 -15.30 4.51
C GLY A 75 3.42 -14.97 3.12
#